data_AF-A0A3B3I005-F1
#
_entry.id   AF-A0A3B3I005-F1
#
_cell.length_a   1.000
_cell.length_b   1.000
_cell.length_c   1.000
_cell.angle_alpha   90.00
_cell.angle_beta   90.00
_cell.angle_gamma   90.00
#
_symmetry.space_group_name_H-M   'P 1'
#
loop_
_entity.id
_entity.type
_entity.pdbx_description
1 polymer ?
#
loop_
_entity_poly.entity_id
_entity_poly.type
_entity_poly.pdbx_seq_one_letter_code
_entity_poly.pdbx_strand_id
1 'polypeptide(L)' 'LFMDDPAPPHGARIVTAGLQEVGVSHTVRPAMTSDLNPIEQVWDQLTR' A
#
# COMPACT_ATOMS: atom_id res chain seq x y z
N LEU A 1 3.08 4.79 9.53
CA LEU A 1 3.24 3.50 8.84
C LEU A 1 2.43 3.56 7.57
N PHE A 2 3.06 3.42 6.41
CA PHE A 2 2.40 3.35 5.11
C PHE A 2 2.42 1.91 4.62
N MET A 3 1.24 1.38 4.30
CA MET A 3 1.07 0.00 3.85
C MET A 3 0.38 0.02 2.50
N ASP A 4 1.05 -0.52 1.50
CA ASP A 4 0.59 -0.63 0.12
C ASP A 4 0.68 -2.08 -0.37
N ASP A 5 0.10 -2.32 -1.54
CA ASP A 5 0.32 -3.56 -2.26
C ASP A 5 1.72 -3.57 -2.90
N PRO A 6 2.28 -4.75 -3.18
CA PRO A 6 3.62 -4.87 -3.75
C PRO A 6 3.66 -4.65 -5.26
N ALA A 7 2.72 -3.89 -5.87
CA ALA A 7 2.78 -3.65 -7.30
C ALA A 7 4.10 -2.94 -7.68
N PRO A 8 4.67 -3.26 -8.86
CA PRO A 8 5.99 -2.76 -9.27
C PRO A 8 6.17 -1.23 -9.18
N PRO A 9 5.16 -0.39 -9.47
CA PRO A 9 5.29 1.06 -9.30
C PRO A 9 5.49 1.50 -7.84
N HIS A 10 4.87 0.81 -6.87
CA HIS A 10 4.93 1.15 -5.45
C HIS A 10 6.28 0.76 -4.81
N GLY A 11 6.88 -0.33 -5.30
CA GLY A 11 8.24 -0.73 -4.92
C GLY A 11 9.36 0.07 -5.60
N ALA A 12 9.03 1.04 -6.47
CA ALA A 12 10.03 1.82 -7.17
C ALA A 12 10.85 2.68 -6.21
N ARG A 13 12.16 2.79 -6.48
CA ARG A 13 13.11 3.56 -5.63
C ARG A 13 12.67 5.00 -5.36
N ILE A 14 12.02 5.65 -6.34
CA ILE A 14 11.52 7.01 -6.20
C ILE A 14 10.41 7.08 -5.13
N VAL A 15 9.52 6.11 -5.10
CA VAL A 15 8.42 6.03 -4.13
C VAL A 15 8.99 5.75 -2.73
N THR A 16 9.88 4.77 -2.60
CA THR A 16 10.49 4.43 -1.30
C THR A 16 11.35 5.57 -0.74
N ALA A 17 12.09 6.28 -1.61
CA ALA A 17 12.89 7.43 -1.20
C ALA A 17 12.02 8.61 -0.74
N GLY A 18 10.91 8.87 -1.43
CA GLY A 18 9.95 9.90 -1.02
C GLY A 18 9.33 9.60 0.34
N LEU A 19 8.93 8.34 0.60
CA LEU A 19 8.42 7.92 1.90
C LEU A 19 9.45 8.12 3.02
N GLN A 20 10.73 7.83 2.74
CA GLN A 20 11.82 8.03 3.69
C GLN A 20 12.08 9.52 3.97
N GLU A 21 12.03 10.38 2.95
CA GLU A 21 12.22 11.83 3.07
C GLU A 21 11.17 12.48 3.99
N VAL A 22 9.90 12.06 3.87
CA VAL A 22 8.82 12.55 4.73
C VAL A 22 8.75 11.84 6.10
N GLY A 23 9.71 10.95 6.40
CA GLY A 23 9.79 10.25 7.69
C GLY A 23 8.71 9.17 7.88
N VAL A 24 8.14 8.66 6.79
CA VAL A 24 7.08 7.65 6.84
C VAL A 24 7.67 6.26 6.67
N SER A 25 7.53 5.41 7.70
CA SER A 25 7.91 4.00 7.61
C SER A 25 7.02 3.26 6.61
N HIS A 26 7.65 2.60 5.63
CA HIS A 26 6.99 1.76 4.62
C HIS A 26 6.91 0.30 5.08
N THR A 27 5.78 -0.36 4.85
CA THR A 27 5.58 -1.79 5.08
C THR A 27 4.85 -2.39 3.90
N VAL A 28 5.54 -3.25 3.17
CA VAL A 28 4.98 -3.94 2.01
C VAL A 28 4.10 -5.10 2.48
N ARG A 29 2.87 -5.19 1.96
CA ARG A 29 1.97 -6.32 2.23
C ARG A 29 2.28 -7.50 1.29
N PRO A 30 2.01 -8.76 1.69
CA PRO A 30 2.08 -9.89 0.77
C PRO A 30 1.16 -9.70 -0.45
N ALA A 31 1.64 -10.06 -1.64
CA ALA A 31 0.96 -9.86 -2.92
C ALA A 31 -0.40 -10.58 -3.04
N MET A 32 -0.68 -11.55 -2.17
CA MET A 32 -1.86 -12.43 -2.25
C MET A 32 -2.87 -12.24 -1.10
N THR A 33 -2.74 -11.20 -0.27
CA THR A 33 -3.69 -10.93 0.81
C THR A 33 -4.52 -9.69 0.50
N SER A 34 -5.51 -9.85 -0.39
CA SER A 34 -6.49 -8.78 -0.71
C SER A 34 -7.54 -8.64 0.40
N ASP A 35 -7.84 -9.75 1.08
CA ASP A 35 -8.70 -9.88 2.26
C ASP A 35 -8.21 -9.08 3.47
N LEU A 36 -6.91 -8.76 3.52
CA LEU A 36 -6.29 -7.96 4.59
C LEU A 36 -6.15 -6.48 4.24
N ASN A 37 -6.86 -5.98 3.21
CA ASN A 37 -6.81 -4.58 2.82
C ASN A 37 -8.05 -3.80 3.27
N PRO A 38 -7.94 -2.91 4.27
CA PRO A 38 -9.05 -2.07 4.68
C PRO A 38 -9.66 -1.24 3.53
N ILE A 39 -8.87 -0.87 2.51
CA ILE A 39 -9.38 -0.12 1.34
C ILE A 39 -10.33 -0.96 0.49
N GLU A 40 -10.13 -2.28 0.37
CA GLU A 40 -10.99 -3.15 -0.44
C GLU A 40 -12.39 -3.26 0.19
N GLN A 41 -12.45 -3.29 1.52
CA GLN A 41 -13.73 -3.23 2.24
C GLN A 41 -14.43 -1.87 2.11
N VAL A 42 -13.67 -0.78 1.99
CA VAL A 42 -14.24 0.54 1.72
C VAL A 42 -14.77 0.60 0.29
N TRP A 43 -14.04 0.07 -0.68
CA TRP A 43 -14.49 -0.01 -2.07
C TRP A 43 -15.76 -0.87 -2.22
N ASP A 44 -15.85 -2.02 -1.55
CA ASP A 44 -17.07 -2.86 -1.54
C ASP A 44 -18.29 -2.08 -1.02
N GLN A 45 -18.11 -1.29 0.04
CA GLN A 45 -19.18 -0.44 0.58
C GLN A 45 -19.58 0.70 -0.37
N LEU A 46 -18.64 1.23 -1.16
CA LEU A 46 -18.90 2.32 -2.11
C LEU A 46 -19.49 1.84 -3.44
N THR A 47 -19.30 0.57 -3.77
CA THR A 47 -19.80 -0.04 -5.02
C THR A 47 -21.08 -0.84 -4.85
N ARG A 48 -21.55 -1.00 -3.60
CA ARG A 48 -22.85 -1.59 -3.25
C ARG A 48 -24.02 -0.62 -3.37
#